data_AF-A0A7Y3I7L4-F1
#
_entry.id   AF-A0A7Y3I7L4-F1
#
_cell.length_a   1.000
_cell.length_b   1.000
_cell.length_c   1.000
_cell.angle_alpha   90.00
_cell.angle_beta   90.00
_cell.angle_gamma   90.00
#
_symmetry.space_group_name_H-M   'P 1'
#
loop_
_entity.id
_entity.type
_entity.pdbx_description
1 polymer ?
#
loop_
_entity_poly.entity_id
_entity_poly.type
_entity_poly.pdbx_seq_one_letter_code
_entity_poly.pdbx_strand_id
1 'polypeptide(L)'
;MTTDTSATEPSRAALHDLQTKALATAQRFVDYEGYEQSETRAVSALARRCPEFTKDECRSWFLRAVEVHRAGIDYVRAHATRACELYENRQPLDEIAESFIREHAAFPRDLAIGVLMWVVFWHHMK
;
A
#
# COMPACT_ATOMS: atom_id res chain seq x y z
N MET A 1 -33.36 12.38 31.86
CA MET A 1 -33.04 12.22 30.42
C MET A 1 -31.62 11.72 30.32
N THR A 2 -31.45 10.40 30.23
CA THR A 2 -30.15 9.75 30.01
C THR A 2 -29.91 9.69 28.51
N THR A 3 -28.89 10.39 28.03
CA THR A 3 -28.39 10.29 26.66
C THR A 3 -27.65 8.96 26.52
N ASP A 4 -28.31 8.00 25.89
CA ASP A 4 -27.71 6.74 25.50
C ASP A 4 -26.95 6.99 24.18
N THR A 5 -25.69 7.38 24.27
CA THR A 5 -24.79 7.43 23.11
C THR A 5 -24.17 6.06 22.98
N SER A 6 -24.93 5.13 22.41
CA SER A 6 -24.40 3.85 21.96
C SER A 6 -23.51 4.14 20.74
N ALA A 7 -22.21 4.25 20.98
CA ALA A 7 -21.21 4.29 19.92
C ALA A 7 -21.24 2.91 19.24
N THR A 8 -21.99 2.80 18.15
CA THR A 8 -22.04 1.58 17.34
C THR A 8 -20.63 1.30 16.83
N GLU A 9 -19.98 0.27 17.35
CA GLU A 9 -18.69 -0.20 16.84
C GLU A 9 -18.83 -0.45 15.33
N PRO A 10 -17.88 0.05 14.51
CA PRO A 10 -17.93 -0.17 13.07
C PRO A 10 -17.93 -1.67 12.79
N SER A 11 -18.78 -2.09 11.86
CA SER A 11 -18.81 -3.49 11.43
C SER A 11 -17.41 -3.91 10.95
N ARG A 12 -17.08 -5.20 11.08
CA ARG A 12 -15.79 -5.74 10.62
C ARG A 12 -15.50 -5.40 9.15
N ALA A 13 -16.53 -5.34 8.31
CA ALA A 13 -16.41 -4.92 6.91
C ALA A 13 -16.03 -3.44 6.78
N ALA A 14 -16.71 -2.55 7.52
CA ALA A 14 -16.39 -1.12 7.51
C ALA A 14 -14.96 -0.83 8.01
N LEU A 15 -14.50 -1.56 9.04
CA LEU A 15 -13.13 -1.45 9.52
C LEU A 15 -12.11 -1.91 8.47
N HIS A 16 -12.39 -3.00 7.76
CA HIS A 16 -11.55 -3.49 6.67
C HIS A 16 -11.45 -2.49 5.51
N ASP A 17 -12.56 -1.84 5.15
CA ASP A 17 -12.58 -0.84 4.08
C ASP A 17 -11.76 0.41 4.48
N LEU A 18 -11.87 0.85 5.73
CA LEU A 18 -11.08 1.96 6.26
C LEU A 18 -9.58 1.64 6.25
N GLN A 19 -9.19 0.43 6.66
CA GLN A 19 -7.80 -0.01 6.63
C GLN A 19 -7.26 -0.06 5.20
N THR A 20 -8.04 -0.58 4.26
CA THR A 20 -7.69 -0.64 2.84
C THR A 20 -7.49 0.76 2.26
N LYS A 21 -8.38 1.71 2.57
CA LYS A 21 -8.25 3.12 2.18
C LYS A 21 -6.98 3.75 2.74
N ALA A 22 -6.66 3.50 4.02
CA ALA A 22 -5.45 4.04 4.65
C ALA A 22 -4.18 3.52 3.98
N LEU A 23 -4.11 2.20 3.73
CA LEU A 23 -3.00 1.57 3.01
C LEU A 23 -2.87 2.09 1.57
N ALA A 24 -3.97 2.20 0.82
CA ALA A 24 -3.96 2.74 -0.54
C ALA A 24 -3.52 4.21 -0.58
N THR A 25 -3.81 4.98 0.47
CA THR A 25 -3.37 6.38 0.59
C THR A 25 -1.90 6.46 0.96
N ALA A 26 -1.46 5.64 1.90
CA ALA A 26 -0.05 5.52 2.27
C ALA A 26 0.82 5.11 1.08
N GLN A 27 0.39 4.10 0.30
CA GLN A 27 1.08 3.66 -0.91
C GLN A 27 1.26 4.81 -1.90
N ARG A 28 0.21 5.60 -2.17
CA ARG A 28 0.31 6.76 -3.08
C ARG A 28 1.35 7.79 -2.66
N PHE A 29 1.57 7.98 -1.35
CA PHE A 29 2.61 8.88 -0.86
C PHE A 29 4.02 8.34 -1.10
N VAL A 30 4.20 7.03 -1.04
CA VAL A 30 5.45 6.36 -1.38
C VAL A 30 5.68 6.45 -2.89
N ASP A 31 4.69 6.03 -3.68
CA ASP A 31 4.78 5.92 -5.12
C ASP A 31 5.05 7.30 -5.79
N TYR A 32 4.24 8.31 -5.51
CA TYR A 32 4.18 9.54 -6.32
C TYR A 32 4.73 10.79 -5.66
N GLU A 33 4.66 10.88 -4.33
CA GLU A 33 4.82 12.16 -3.65
C GLU A 33 6.16 12.31 -2.90
N GLY A 34 7.07 11.32 -3.03
CA GLY A 34 8.44 11.39 -2.46
C GLY A 34 8.49 11.43 -0.93
N TYR A 35 7.41 11.04 -0.25
CA TYR A 35 7.28 11.14 1.20
C TYR A 35 8.13 10.13 1.98
N GLU A 36 8.73 9.15 1.30
CA GLU A 36 9.79 8.31 1.87
C GLU A 36 10.93 9.12 2.51
N GLN A 37 11.13 10.36 2.05
CA GLN A 37 12.15 11.27 2.59
C GLN A 37 11.70 12.00 3.87
N SER A 38 10.41 11.94 4.22
CA SER A 38 9.87 12.58 5.42
C SER A 38 8.61 11.89 5.96
N GLU A 39 8.83 10.86 6.77
CA GLU A 39 7.78 10.13 7.48
C GLU A 39 6.81 11.05 8.24
N THR A 40 7.32 12.04 8.97
CA THR A 40 6.49 12.98 9.75
C THR A 40 5.48 13.73 8.87
N ARG A 41 5.89 14.15 7.66
CA ARG A 41 4.99 14.81 6.70
C ARG A 41 3.96 13.82 6.17
N ALA A 42 4.37 12.59 5.90
CA ALA A 42 3.52 11.53 5.35
C ALA A 42 2.42 11.16 6.35
N VAL A 43 2.79 10.93 7.60
CA VAL A 43 1.86 10.60 8.70
C VAL A 43 0.89 11.75 8.94
N SER A 44 1.37 13.00 8.93
CA SER A 44 0.50 14.17 9.07
C SER A 44 -0.49 14.30 7.91
N ALA A 45 -0.05 14.04 6.68
CA ALA A 45 -0.91 14.08 5.49
C ALA A 45 -1.90 12.91 5.46
N LEU A 46 -1.51 11.73 5.96
CA LEU A 46 -2.35 10.55 6.06
C LEU A 46 -3.45 10.75 7.11
N ALA A 47 -3.11 11.26 8.29
CA ALA A 47 -4.07 11.54 9.36
C ALA A 47 -5.14 12.57 8.94
N ARG A 48 -4.81 13.51 8.04
CA ARG A 48 -5.80 14.43 7.46
C ARG A 48 -6.78 13.75 6.50
N ARG A 49 -6.35 12.69 5.80
CA ARG A 49 -7.14 11.97 4.79
C ARG A 49 -7.87 10.74 5.37
N CYS A 50 -7.42 10.27 6.52
CA CYS A 50 -8.00 9.16 7.28
C CYS A 50 -8.18 9.60 8.75
N PRO A 51 -9.09 10.54 9.03
CA PRO A 51 -9.32 11.08 10.37
C PRO A 51 -9.85 10.06 11.38
N GLU A 52 -10.29 8.89 10.90
CA GLU A 52 -10.76 7.76 11.71
C GLU A 52 -9.62 7.06 12.47
N PHE A 53 -8.36 7.31 12.08
CA PHE A 53 -7.18 6.72 12.70
C PHE A 53 -6.36 7.74 13.49
N THR A 54 -5.75 7.26 14.56
CA THR A 54 -4.72 7.99 15.29
C THR A 54 -3.47 8.18 14.44
N LYS A 55 -2.62 9.14 14.83
CA LYS A 55 -1.33 9.34 14.16
C LYS A 55 -0.43 8.10 14.21
N ASP A 56 -0.49 7.33 15.29
CA ASP A 56 0.31 6.12 15.44
C ASP A 56 -0.18 4.99 14.52
N GLU A 57 -1.49 4.85 14.34
CA GLU A 57 -2.06 3.94 13.34
C GLU A 57 -1.70 4.38 11.92
N CYS A 58 -1.82 5.68 11.61
CA CYS A 58 -1.35 6.22 10.34
C CYS A 58 0.14 5.96 10.09
N ARG A 59 0.97 6.10 11.12
CA ARG A 59 2.40 5.74 11.07
C ARG A 59 2.59 4.29 10.73
N SER A 60 1.88 3.38 11.41
CA SER A 60 1.92 1.95 11.12
C SER A 60 1.53 1.65 9.65
N TRP A 61 0.45 2.24 9.15
CA TRP A 61 0.04 2.07 7.75
C TRP A 61 1.06 2.59 6.75
N PHE A 62 1.67 3.75 7.03
CA PHE A 62 2.72 4.31 6.20
C PHE A 62 3.98 3.44 6.16
N LEU A 63 4.49 3.02 7.33
CA LEU A 63 5.67 2.16 7.41
C LEU A 63 5.45 0.82 6.70
N ARG A 64 4.24 0.28 6.80
CA ARG A 64 3.87 -0.94 6.09
C ARG A 64 3.86 -0.77 4.56
N ALA A 65 3.35 0.35 4.06
CA ALA A 65 3.42 0.66 2.64
C ALA A 65 4.88 0.80 2.16
N VAL A 66 5.73 1.46 2.94
CA VAL A 66 7.17 1.58 2.65
C VAL A 66 7.87 0.21 2.62
N GLU A 67 7.57 -0.66 3.58
CA GLU A 67 8.13 -2.02 3.66
C GLU A 67 7.77 -2.85 2.43
N VAL A 68 6.49 -2.91 2.07
CA VAL A 68 6.02 -3.64 0.88
C VAL A 68 6.61 -3.05 -0.40
N HIS A 69 6.77 -1.72 -0.47
CA HIS A 69 7.40 -1.08 -1.62
C HIS A 69 8.88 -1.46 -1.76
N ARG A 70 9.64 -1.47 -0.65
CA ARG A 70 11.04 -1.92 -0.65
C ARG A 70 11.17 -3.39 -1.07
N ALA A 71 10.32 -4.25 -0.50
CA ALA A 71 10.27 -5.65 -0.91
C ALA A 71 9.91 -5.81 -2.39
N GLY A 72 8.99 -4.98 -2.90
CA GLY A 72 8.62 -4.94 -4.31
C GLY A 72 9.79 -4.57 -5.23
N ILE A 73 10.64 -3.62 -4.82
CA ILE A 73 11.88 -3.28 -5.54
C ILE A 73 12.80 -4.48 -5.64
N ASP A 74 13.08 -5.14 -4.51
CA ASP A 74 13.98 -6.30 -4.50
C ASP A 74 13.39 -7.48 -5.28
N TYR A 75 12.07 -7.68 -5.19
CA TYR A 75 11.35 -8.68 -5.96
C TYR A 75 11.46 -8.43 -7.47
N VAL A 76 11.14 -7.22 -7.94
CA VAL A 76 11.23 -6.87 -9.36
C VAL A 76 12.67 -7.00 -9.85
N ARG A 77 13.69 -6.66 -9.05
CA ARG A 77 15.10 -6.87 -9.42
C ARG A 77 15.44 -8.35 -9.63
N ALA A 78 14.97 -9.23 -8.74
CA ALA A 78 15.18 -10.67 -8.88
C ALA A 78 14.46 -11.26 -10.11
N HIS A 79 13.38 -10.63 -10.55
CA HIS A 79 12.54 -11.07 -11.67
C HIS A 79 12.58 -10.14 -12.88
N ALA A 80 13.63 -9.30 -13.00
CA ALA A 80 13.63 -8.12 -13.88
C ALA A 80 13.23 -8.46 -15.32
N THR A 81 13.90 -9.43 -15.95
CA THR A 81 13.62 -9.85 -17.33
C THR A 81 12.16 -10.23 -17.54
N ARG A 82 11.60 -11.10 -16.68
CA ARG A 82 10.23 -11.57 -16.83
C ARG A 82 9.22 -10.46 -16.53
N ALA A 83 9.51 -9.61 -15.54
CA ALA A 83 8.67 -8.47 -15.22
C ALA A 83 8.65 -7.44 -16.38
N CYS A 84 9.78 -7.23 -17.04
CA CYS A 84 9.89 -6.41 -18.25
C CYS A 84 9.02 -6.95 -19.39
N GLU A 85 9.20 -8.23 -19.72
CA GLU A 85 8.45 -8.87 -20.80
C GLU A 85 6.94 -8.77 -20.58
N LEU A 86 6.48 -9.05 -19.36
CA LEU A 86 5.05 -8.95 -19.02
C LEU A 86 4.54 -7.52 -19.19
N TYR A 87 5.30 -6.53 -18.71
CA TYR A 87 4.92 -5.12 -18.80
C TYR A 87 4.85 -4.62 -20.25
N GLU A 88 5.88 -4.88 -21.05
CA GLU A 88 5.93 -4.48 -22.47
C GLU A 88 4.80 -5.11 -23.29
N ASN A 89 4.47 -6.37 -23.01
CA ASN A 89 3.38 -7.09 -23.66
C ASN A 89 2.00 -6.79 -23.07
N ARG A 90 1.91 -5.88 -22.09
CA ARG A 90 0.67 -5.53 -21.36
C ARG A 90 -0.01 -6.75 -20.73
N GLN A 91 0.79 -7.73 -20.32
CA GLN A 91 0.35 -8.93 -19.63
C GLN A 91 0.33 -8.68 -18.11
N PRO A 92 -0.58 -9.33 -17.38
CA PRO A 92 -0.67 -9.19 -15.93
C PRO A 92 0.59 -9.72 -15.25
N LEU A 93 1.01 -9.06 -14.16
CA LEU A 93 2.11 -9.51 -13.32
C LEU A 93 1.74 -10.68 -12.39
N ASP A 94 0.47 -11.10 -12.35
CA ASP A 94 -0.01 -12.16 -11.46
C ASP A 94 0.84 -13.44 -11.53
N GLU A 95 1.32 -13.82 -12.72
CA GLU A 95 2.14 -15.02 -12.92
C GLU A 95 3.42 -15.05 -12.09
N ILE A 96 4.01 -13.89 -11.83
CA ILE A 96 5.19 -13.76 -10.96
C ILE A 96 4.79 -13.28 -9.56
N ALA A 97 3.73 -12.48 -9.42
CA ALA A 97 3.36 -11.87 -8.14
C ALA A 97 2.93 -12.88 -7.04
N GLU A 98 2.57 -14.13 -7.37
CA GLU A 98 2.03 -15.09 -6.40
C GLU A 98 2.95 -15.38 -5.19
N SER A 99 4.28 -15.43 -5.38
CA SER A 99 5.20 -15.58 -4.23
C SER A 99 5.20 -14.32 -3.36
N PHE A 100 5.26 -13.15 -3.99
CA PHE A 100 5.25 -11.86 -3.31
C PHE A 100 3.94 -11.63 -2.53
N ILE A 101 2.80 -11.91 -3.14
CA ILE A 101 1.47 -11.80 -2.51
C ILE A 101 1.37 -12.71 -1.28
N ARG A 102 1.89 -13.94 -1.38
CA ARG A 102 1.87 -14.89 -0.27
C ARG A 102 2.75 -14.45 0.89
N GLU A 103 3.93 -13.91 0.61
CA GLU A 103 4.85 -13.37 1.62
C GLU A 103 4.28 -12.13 2.31
N HIS A 104 3.46 -11.36 1.59
CA HIS A 104 2.78 -10.17 2.09
C HIS A 104 1.27 -10.35 2.23
N ALA A 105 0.78 -11.54 2.60
CA ALA A 105 -0.65 -11.91 2.57
C ALA A 105 -1.57 -11.03 3.42
N ALA A 106 -1.03 -10.33 4.41
CA ALA A 106 -1.79 -9.39 5.23
C ALA A 106 -1.91 -7.99 4.58
N PHE A 107 -1.26 -7.76 3.44
CA PHE A 107 -1.40 -6.56 2.60
C PHE A 107 -2.41 -6.88 1.48
N PRO A 108 -3.35 -5.97 1.15
CA PRO A 108 -4.33 -6.24 0.12
C PRO A 108 -3.69 -6.61 -1.22
N ARG A 109 -4.15 -7.71 -1.85
CA ARG A 109 -3.60 -8.27 -3.09
C ARG A 109 -3.49 -7.20 -4.19
N ASP A 110 -4.56 -6.45 -4.43
CA ASP A 110 -4.60 -5.43 -5.47
C ASP A 110 -3.56 -4.33 -5.25
N LEU A 111 -3.32 -3.96 -3.99
CA LEU A 111 -2.30 -2.97 -3.63
C LEU A 111 -0.88 -3.56 -3.83
N ALA A 112 -0.65 -4.82 -3.46
CA ALA A 112 0.61 -5.51 -3.69
C ALA A 112 0.95 -5.59 -5.20
N ILE A 113 -0.04 -5.97 -6.03
CA ILE A 113 0.12 -5.95 -7.50
C ILE A 113 0.38 -4.54 -8.00
N GLY A 114 -0.33 -3.54 -7.48
CA GLY A 114 -0.11 -2.13 -7.80
C GLY A 114 1.32 -1.65 -7.51
N VAL A 115 1.88 -2.06 -6.37
CA VAL A 115 3.29 -1.79 -6.02
C VAL A 115 4.23 -2.40 -7.07
N LEU A 116 4.06 -3.67 -7.41
CA LEU A 116 4.92 -4.33 -8.42
C LEU A 116 4.83 -3.64 -9.77
N MET A 117 3.61 -3.33 -10.23
CA MET A 117 3.40 -2.59 -11.49
C MET A 117 4.10 -1.23 -11.48
N TRP A 118 4.00 -0.48 -10.37
CA TRP A 118 4.64 0.82 -10.22
C TRP A 118 6.16 0.72 -10.24
N VAL A 119 6.72 -0.23 -9.50
CA VAL A 119 8.16 -0.50 -9.44
C VAL A 119 8.69 -0.88 -10.83
N VAL A 120 8.00 -1.78 -11.54
CA VAL A 120 8.38 -2.17 -12.91
C VAL A 120 8.37 -0.96 -13.83
N PHE A 121 7.28 -0.18 -13.84
CA PHE A 121 7.16 1.03 -14.64
C PHE A 121 8.30 2.02 -14.39
N TRP A 122 8.60 2.33 -13.13
CA TRP A 122 9.69 3.25 -12.78
C TRP A 122 11.08 2.71 -13.11
N HIS A 123 11.27 1.39 -13.00
CA HIS A 123 12.51 0.76 -13.44
C HIS A 123 12.69 0.78 -14.96
N HIS A 124 11.60 0.80 -15.74
CA HIS A 124 11.64 0.85 -17.21
C HIS A 124 11.75 2.25 -17.79
N MET A 125 11.29 3.27 -17.09
CA MET A 125 11.38 4.66 -17.55
C MET A 125 12.77 5.29 -17.36
N LYS A 126 13.70 4.59 -16.68
CA LYS A 126 15.08 5.02 -16.47
C LYS A 126 16.00 4.40 -17.50
#